data_AF-A0A3A8WLA4-F1
#
_entry.id   AF-A0A3A8WLA4-F1
#
_cell.length_a   1.000
_cell.length_b   1.000
_cell.length_c   1.000
_cell.angle_alpha   90.00
_cell.angle_beta   90.00
_cell.angle_gamma   90.00
#
_symmetry.space_group_name_H-M   'P 1'
#
loop_
_entity.id
_entity.type
_entity.pdbx_description
1 polymer ?
#
loop_
_entity_poly.entity_id
_entity_poly.type
_entity_poly.pdbx_seq_one_letter_code
_entity_poly.pdbx_strand_id
1 'polypeptide(L)'
;MFSDRLYELAFEYKKAKLWNVIWSNLFFAVKLSDNRTGYVRVTGTGSEICALELYVGEEGFASLKRMVKAESSMMGPDEYREVVYQQDCLQLSLMGKDALFEEEREEVKAFARSHGIRISGKNAYPRFLKYQPYYCPYGVLTEEEQRQLCEALEAVIEISKLLKGKTAKELGLGEAEYDIEEVLLMECHDGVYSLGKTKLPPDREVEWPAPEAANDISIAKIKKFKKSGIWECGFVLYEEPVQSEDEEIPLFPIILFAVNTDSDYLLPLPPVVHYQEKPEELLNMFMEVLLDEKFCPLEIRVQDGRTHAFFQSFCEKLNVRLVEEDFLPCFQSVKSEFYEDFCGDEDDSLENISETLDMLLRLDSRQLEQMPGEIRNMFQFLSEQNGLPDDIKDKIDGLLNSMEMEEQNRRPKLEVVGKKLAKEAEGKSYIISVSLGAGCYRHIQISCNALLLDLHSAIIDAFEFDDDHAHAFFMDNKIWSDSDCYYMREAADFGSYTTDRFRLSQAGLEKGMKFKYLFDFGDEWRFQCKVLQVKEEDTEVPVVVKSKGEAPEQYPDWDDWEDE
;
A
#
# COMPACT_ATOMS: atom_id res chain seq x y z
N MET A 1 7.65 0.84 -32.05
CA MET A 1 8.35 2.04 -32.55
C MET A 1 7.35 3.16 -32.66
N PHE A 2 7.65 4.29 -32.03
CA PHE A 2 6.77 5.45 -32.02
C PHE A 2 6.90 6.26 -33.31
N SER A 3 5.85 6.98 -33.68
CA SER A 3 5.87 7.84 -34.87
C SER A 3 6.85 9.02 -34.71
N ASP A 4 7.48 9.43 -35.81
CA ASP A 4 8.36 10.62 -35.84
C ASP A 4 7.63 11.86 -35.29
N ARG A 5 6.35 12.02 -35.66
CA ARG A 5 5.51 13.14 -35.21
C ARG A 5 5.39 13.20 -33.68
N LEU A 6 5.23 12.06 -33.02
CA LEU A 6 5.11 11.99 -31.57
C LEU A 6 6.41 12.44 -30.88
N TYR A 7 7.57 12.02 -31.38
CA TYR A 7 8.86 12.49 -30.88
C TYR A 7 9.10 13.98 -31.14
N GLU A 8 8.76 14.49 -32.33
CA GLU A 8 8.85 15.93 -32.64
C GLU A 8 8.11 16.76 -31.60
N LEU A 9 6.84 16.41 -31.35
CA LEU A 9 5.98 17.08 -30.37
C LEU A 9 6.51 16.94 -28.95
N ALA A 10 7.05 15.79 -28.57
CA ALA A 10 7.65 15.61 -27.25
C ALA A 10 8.86 16.54 -27.01
N PHE A 11 9.71 16.73 -28.01
CA PHE A 11 10.82 17.70 -27.92
C PHE A 11 10.34 19.16 -27.95
N GLU A 12 9.26 19.48 -28.65
CA GLU A 12 8.64 20.80 -28.60
C GLU A 12 8.02 21.09 -27.23
N TYR A 13 7.28 20.13 -26.67
CA TYR A 13 6.73 20.20 -25.32
C TYR A 13 7.83 20.45 -24.28
N LYS A 14 8.95 19.72 -24.36
CA LYS A 14 10.11 19.94 -23.49
C LYS A 14 10.66 21.37 -23.58
N LYS A 15 10.65 22.00 -24.76
CA LYS A 15 11.10 23.39 -24.93
C LYS A 15 10.12 24.39 -24.31
N ALA A 16 8.83 24.07 -24.30
CA ALA A 16 7.79 24.92 -23.71
C ALA A 16 7.92 25.01 -22.18
N LYS A 17 8.42 23.95 -21.52
CA LYS A 17 8.67 23.89 -20.06
C LYS A 17 7.46 24.29 -19.22
N LEU A 18 6.29 23.79 -19.60
CA LEU A 18 5.01 24.22 -19.07
C LEU A 18 4.81 23.91 -17.58
N TRP A 19 5.51 22.91 -17.06
CA TRP A 19 5.57 22.59 -15.64
C TRP A 19 6.11 23.73 -14.75
N ASN A 20 6.72 24.79 -15.31
CA ASN A 20 7.08 25.99 -14.54
C ASN A 20 5.94 27.02 -14.44
N VAL A 21 4.82 26.81 -15.15
CA VAL A 21 3.73 27.79 -15.31
C VAL A 21 2.38 27.18 -14.95
N ILE A 22 2.16 25.91 -15.28
CA ILE A 22 0.96 25.15 -14.98
C ILE A 22 1.26 24.30 -13.74
N TRP A 23 0.44 24.46 -12.70
CA TRP A 23 0.49 23.67 -11.48
C TRP A 23 -0.07 22.28 -11.72
N SER A 24 0.44 21.27 -11.00
CA SER A 24 0.08 19.87 -11.19
C SER A 24 -1.39 19.56 -10.93
N ASN A 25 -2.11 20.36 -10.15
CA ASN A 25 -3.55 20.18 -9.91
C ASN A 25 -4.45 20.73 -11.04
N LEU A 26 -3.88 21.39 -12.06
CA LEU A 26 -4.62 22.02 -13.15
C LEU A 26 -4.74 21.13 -14.38
N PHE A 27 -5.90 21.21 -15.04
CA PHE A 27 -6.16 20.48 -16.28
C PHE A 27 -7.03 21.29 -17.27
N PHE A 28 -7.10 20.82 -18.51
CA PHE A 28 -8.04 21.31 -19.53
C PHE A 28 -8.52 20.15 -20.41
N ALA A 29 -9.57 20.37 -21.19
CA ALA A 29 -10.11 19.38 -22.12
C ALA A 29 -9.63 19.62 -23.56
N VAL A 30 -9.50 18.54 -24.33
CA VAL A 30 -9.24 18.55 -25.77
C VAL A 30 -10.27 17.67 -26.48
N LYS A 31 -10.82 18.14 -27.60
CA LYS A 31 -11.67 17.32 -28.47
C LYS A 31 -10.79 16.46 -29.37
N LEU A 32 -10.82 15.15 -29.17
CA LEU A 32 -10.02 14.19 -29.93
C LEU A 32 -10.69 13.85 -31.27
N SER A 33 -9.90 13.35 -32.23
CA SER A 33 -10.40 13.00 -33.58
C SER A 33 -11.42 11.86 -33.59
N ASP A 34 -11.43 11.00 -32.57
CA ASP A 34 -12.44 9.95 -32.38
C ASP A 34 -13.75 10.45 -31.76
N ASN A 35 -13.91 11.77 -31.60
CA ASN A 35 -15.01 12.46 -30.94
C ASN A 35 -15.12 12.28 -29.42
N ARG A 36 -14.20 11.58 -28.77
CA ARG A 36 -14.12 11.58 -27.31
C ARG A 36 -13.49 12.89 -26.81
N THR A 37 -13.71 13.18 -25.53
CA THR A 37 -13.03 14.27 -24.84
C THR A 37 -11.83 13.69 -24.11
N GLY A 38 -10.65 14.26 -24.35
CA GLY A 38 -9.45 14.01 -23.55
C GLY A 38 -9.27 15.10 -22.51
N TYR A 39 -8.75 14.76 -21.34
CA TYR A 39 -8.41 15.69 -20.26
C TYR A 39 -6.90 15.67 -20.07
N VAL A 40 -6.27 16.82 -20.24
CA VAL A 40 -4.82 16.97 -20.25
C VAL A 40 -4.35 17.63 -18.98
N ARG A 41 -3.43 16.96 -18.29
CA ARG A 41 -2.76 17.41 -17.07
C ARG A 41 -1.25 17.53 -17.32
N VAL A 42 -0.61 18.52 -16.71
CA VAL A 42 0.85 18.72 -16.76
C VAL A 42 1.41 18.62 -15.34
N THR A 43 2.43 17.79 -15.14
CA THR A 43 3.11 17.60 -13.85
C THR A 43 4.60 17.94 -13.96
N GLY A 44 5.31 18.08 -12.83
CA GLY A 44 6.76 18.34 -12.84
C GLY A 44 7.22 19.57 -12.09
N THR A 45 6.44 20.06 -11.12
CA THR A 45 6.91 21.12 -10.21
C THR A 45 7.86 20.55 -9.16
N GLY A 46 8.98 21.24 -8.89
CA GLY A 46 9.93 20.81 -7.86
C GLY A 46 10.67 19.52 -8.19
N SER A 47 10.47 18.48 -7.37
CA SER A 47 11.08 17.14 -7.51
C SER A 47 10.25 16.16 -8.36
N GLU A 48 9.03 16.54 -8.75
CA GLU A 48 8.16 15.70 -9.59
C GLU A 48 8.77 15.45 -10.98
N ILE A 49 8.43 14.31 -11.56
CA ILE A 49 8.76 14.00 -12.96
C ILE A 49 7.97 14.95 -13.87
N CYS A 50 8.66 15.60 -14.82
CA CYS A 50 7.99 16.44 -15.80
C CYS A 50 7.23 15.55 -16.80
N ALA A 51 5.90 15.55 -16.73
CA ALA A 51 5.06 14.75 -17.60
C ALA A 51 3.88 15.53 -18.18
N LEU A 52 3.30 14.98 -19.24
CA LEU A 52 1.98 15.29 -19.75
C LEU A 52 1.16 14.01 -19.69
N GLU A 53 -0.02 14.09 -19.07
CA GLU A 53 -0.95 12.99 -18.92
C GLU A 53 -2.24 13.32 -19.67
N LEU A 54 -2.69 12.39 -20.49
CA LEU A 54 -3.94 12.45 -21.24
C LEU A 54 -4.88 11.37 -20.72
N TYR A 55 -5.98 11.80 -20.12
CA TYR A 55 -7.05 10.96 -19.61
C TYR A 55 -8.22 10.98 -20.60
N VAL A 56 -8.59 9.84 -21.18
CA VAL A 56 -9.56 9.80 -22.30
C VAL A 56 -10.95 9.39 -21.81
N GLY A 57 -11.96 10.19 -22.12
CA GLY A 57 -13.36 9.87 -21.83
C GLY A 57 -13.73 9.99 -20.35
N GLU A 58 -14.90 9.42 -19.99
CA GLU A 58 -15.44 9.48 -18.63
C GLU A 58 -14.57 8.69 -17.63
N GLU A 59 -14.13 7.48 -18.01
CA GLU A 59 -13.28 6.63 -17.15
C GLU A 59 -11.91 7.26 -16.87
N GLY A 60 -11.26 7.81 -17.90
CA GLY A 60 -10.02 8.56 -17.72
C GLY A 60 -10.22 9.77 -16.81
N PHE A 61 -11.31 10.53 -16.98
CA PHE A 61 -11.59 11.68 -16.11
C PHE A 61 -11.79 11.26 -14.64
N ALA A 62 -12.48 10.14 -14.41
CA ALA A 62 -12.62 9.56 -13.08
C ALA A 62 -11.25 9.18 -12.49
N SER A 63 -10.35 8.60 -13.29
CA SER A 63 -8.96 8.33 -12.90
C SER A 63 -8.19 9.61 -12.55
N LEU A 64 -8.33 10.69 -13.33
CA LEU A 64 -7.72 11.99 -13.02
C LEU A 64 -8.20 12.55 -11.68
N LYS A 65 -9.52 12.54 -11.42
CA LYS A 65 -10.07 13.00 -10.13
C LYS A 65 -9.55 12.15 -8.97
N ARG A 66 -9.49 10.82 -9.13
CA ARG A 66 -8.94 9.91 -8.10
C ARG A 66 -7.47 10.24 -7.79
N MET A 67 -6.63 10.41 -8.81
CA MET A 67 -5.22 10.75 -8.64
C MET A 67 -5.02 12.09 -7.93
N VAL A 68 -5.66 13.16 -8.40
CA VAL A 68 -5.52 14.49 -7.78
C VAL A 68 -6.06 14.50 -6.35
N LYS A 69 -7.16 13.79 -6.09
CA LYS A 69 -7.69 13.63 -4.74
C LYS A 69 -6.72 12.86 -3.84
N ALA A 70 -6.09 11.79 -4.33
CA ALA A 70 -5.13 11.03 -3.54
C ALA A 70 -3.87 11.83 -3.21
N GLU A 71 -3.38 12.64 -4.16
CA GLU A 71 -2.21 13.52 -3.95
C GLU A 71 -2.49 14.68 -2.96
N SER A 72 -3.75 15.15 -2.89
CA SER A 72 -4.18 16.22 -1.97
C SER A 72 -4.66 15.71 -0.61
N SER A 73 -5.00 14.42 -0.53
CA SER A 73 -5.48 13.80 0.70
C SER A 73 -4.32 13.32 1.56
N MET A 74 -4.52 13.30 2.88
CA MET A 74 -3.65 12.55 3.79
C MET A 74 -4.07 11.08 3.72
N MET A 75 -3.58 10.36 2.69
CA MET A 75 -3.84 8.92 2.48
C MET A 75 -2.61 8.07 2.84
N GLY A 76 -2.85 6.79 3.15
CA GLY A 76 -1.81 5.82 3.47
C GLY A 76 -0.88 5.53 2.31
N PRO A 77 0.40 5.14 2.53
CA PRO A 77 1.26 4.66 1.44
C PRO A 77 0.59 3.56 0.61
N ASP A 78 -0.04 2.57 1.26
CA ASP A 78 -0.77 1.49 0.58
C ASP A 78 -1.97 1.99 -0.21
N GLU A 79 -2.79 2.85 0.40
CA GLU A 79 -3.99 3.39 -0.23
C GLU A 79 -3.63 4.27 -1.43
N TYR A 80 -2.58 5.07 -1.30
CA TYR A 80 -2.03 5.88 -2.39
C TYR A 80 -1.48 4.99 -3.51
N ARG A 81 -0.72 3.95 -3.18
CA ARG A 81 -0.23 2.95 -4.16
C ARG A 81 -1.39 2.29 -4.90
N GLU A 82 -2.44 1.86 -4.19
CA GLU A 82 -3.64 1.29 -4.83
C GLU A 82 -4.30 2.27 -5.80
N VAL A 83 -4.32 3.58 -5.50
CA VAL A 83 -4.83 4.60 -6.43
C VAL A 83 -3.92 4.75 -7.65
N VAL A 84 -2.59 4.74 -7.46
CA VAL A 84 -1.60 4.78 -8.55
C VAL A 84 -1.77 3.59 -9.49
N TYR A 85 -1.98 2.39 -8.95
CA TYR A 85 -2.21 1.19 -9.77
C TYR A 85 -3.55 1.21 -10.51
N GLN A 86 -4.49 2.06 -10.12
CA GLN A 86 -5.79 2.25 -10.80
C GLN A 86 -5.77 3.36 -11.85
N GLN A 87 -4.60 3.90 -12.19
CA GLN A 87 -4.46 4.97 -13.17
C GLN A 87 -4.83 4.47 -14.58
N ASP A 88 -5.61 5.27 -15.31
CA ASP A 88 -6.02 5.03 -16.69
C ASP A 88 -5.72 6.26 -17.56
N CYS A 89 -4.54 6.28 -18.18
CA CYS A 89 -4.10 7.42 -18.97
C CYS A 89 -2.99 7.08 -19.98
N LEU A 90 -2.77 7.97 -20.94
CA LEU A 90 -1.58 8.01 -21.79
C LEU A 90 -0.62 9.07 -21.25
N GLN A 91 0.66 8.74 -21.10
CA GLN A 91 1.63 9.65 -20.53
C GLN A 91 2.84 9.84 -21.45
N LEU A 92 3.26 11.10 -21.60
CA LEU A 92 4.64 11.47 -21.97
C LEU A 92 5.37 11.92 -20.71
N SER A 93 6.48 11.29 -20.34
CA SER A 93 7.38 11.76 -19.28
C SER A 93 8.77 12.11 -19.82
N LEU A 94 9.42 13.08 -19.19
CA LEU A 94 10.78 13.48 -19.51
C LEU A 94 11.75 12.89 -18.50
N MET A 95 12.47 11.85 -18.92
CA MET A 95 13.31 11.02 -18.08
C MET A 95 14.79 11.37 -18.23
N GLY A 96 15.57 11.03 -17.19
CA GLY A 96 17.01 10.95 -17.29
C GLY A 96 17.44 9.69 -18.02
N LYS A 97 18.58 9.74 -18.71
CA LYS A 97 19.08 8.62 -19.53
C LYS A 97 19.15 7.30 -18.76
N ASP A 98 19.50 7.34 -17.48
CA ASP A 98 19.74 6.14 -16.68
C ASP A 98 18.44 5.46 -16.23
N ALA A 99 17.28 6.11 -16.45
CA ALA A 99 15.95 5.63 -16.10
C ALA A 99 15.16 5.04 -17.29
N LEU A 100 15.80 4.83 -18.45
CA LEU A 100 15.22 4.15 -19.61
C LEU A 100 15.98 2.86 -19.91
N PHE A 101 15.30 1.89 -20.50
CA PHE A 101 15.92 0.71 -21.09
C PHE A 101 16.82 1.07 -22.27
N GLU A 102 17.78 0.21 -22.63
CA GLU A 102 18.75 0.52 -23.68
C GLU A 102 18.06 0.68 -25.05
N GLU A 103 17.04 -0.12 -25.35
CA GLU A 103 16.26 -0.02 -26.58
C GLU A 103 15.53 1.33 -26.69
N GLU A 104 14.85 1.76 -25.62
CA GLU A 104 14.18 3.06 -25.54
C GLU A 104 15.18 4.20 -25.76
N ARG A 105 16.35 4.13 -25.10
CA ARG A 105 17.42 5.11 -25.26
C ARG A 105 17.91 5.21 -26.70
N GLU A 106 18.15 4.07 -27.35
CA GLU A 106 18.67 4.05 -28.72
C GLU A 106 17.63 4.53 -29.73
N GLU A 107 16.33 4.24 -29.52
CA GLU A 107 15.25 4.78 -30.36
C GLU A 107 15.23 6.32 -30.31
N VAL A 108 15.24 6.90 -29.11
CA VAL A 108 15.29 8.36 -28.92
C VAL A 108 16.55 8.97 -29.56
N LYS A 109 17.72 8.34 -29.39
CA LYS A 109 18.98 8.82 -29.99
C LYS A 109 18.97 8.70 -31.51
N ALA A 110 18.38 7.65 -32.07
CA ALA A 110 18.26 7.48 -33.51
C ALA A 110 17.40 8.60 -34.11
N PHE A 111 16.22 8.84 -33.51
CA PHE A 111 15.34 9.94 -33.90
C PHE A 111 16.03 11.31 -33.78
N ALA A 112 16.70 11.58 -32.65
CA ALA A 112 17.38 12.86 -32.45
C ALA A 112 18.52 13.08 -33.45
N ARG A 113 19.28 12.03 -33.81
CA ARG A 113 20.33 12.09 -34.83
C ARG A 113 19.78 12.38 -36.22
N SER A 114 18.68 11.72 -36.63
CA SER A 114 18.09 11.93 -37.95
C SER A 114 17.46 13.32 -38.11
N HIS A 115 17.00 13.93 -37.02
CA HIS A 115 16.36 15.26 -37.02
C HIS A 115 17.28 16.41 -36.56
N GLY A 116 18.57 16.13 -36.32
CA GLY A 116 19.54 17.15 -35.90
C GLY A 116 19.26 17.76 -34.52
N ILE A 117 18.57 17.03 -33.65
CA ILE A 117 18.20 17.47 -32.30
C ILE A 117 19.33 17.11 -31.33
N ARG A 118 19.82 18.11 -30.59
CA ARG A 118 20.77 17.89 -29.49
C ARG A 118 20.02 17.59 -28.19
N ILE A 119 20.14 16.37 -27.69
CA ILE A 119 19.62 15.99 -26.37
C ILE A 119 20.52 16.58 -25.28
N SER A 120 19.95 17.42 -24.41
CA SER A 120 20.67 18.05 -23.29
C SER A 120 19.76 18.25 -22.06
N GLY A 121 20.37 18.23 -20.86
CA GLY A 121 19.67 18.35 -19.57
C GLY A 121 19.54 17.03 -18.82
N LYS A 122 19.19 17.10 -17.52
CA LYS A 122 19.01 15.93 -16.63
C LYS A 122 17.79 15.08 -17.05
N ASN A 123 16.67 15.74 -17.40
CA ASN A 123 15.41 15.12 -17.80
C ASN A 123 15.14 15.44 -19.27
N ALA A 124 15.75 14.67 -20.16
CA ALA A 124 15.92 15.06 -21.56
C ALA A 124 15.41 14.05 -22.58
N TYR A 125 15.10 12.84 -22.14
CA TYR A 125 14.64 11.74 -22.98
C TYR A 125 13.12 11.60 -22.81
N PRO A 126 12.33 11.75 -23.89
CA PRO A 126 10.91 11.45 -23.82
C PRO A 126 10.70 9.94 -23.66
N ARG A 127 9.79 9.57 -22.76
CA ARG A 127 9.28 8.21 -22.58
C ARG A 127 7.76 8.25 -22.70
N PHE A 128 7.18 7.27 -23.39
CA PHE A 128 5.75 7.17 -23.61
C PHE A 128 5.23 5.91 -22.95
N LEU A 129 4.21 6.04 -22.11
CA LEU A 129 3.61 4.93 -21.38
C LEU A 129 2.10 4.97 -21.50
N LYS A 130 1.50 3.79 -21.49
CA LYS A 130 0.08 3.59 -21.24
C LYS A 130 -0.09 3.05 -19.82
N TYR A 131 -0.99 3.68 -19.07
CA TYR A 131 -1.46 3.20 -17.78
C TYR A 131 -2.83 2.58 -18.00
N GLN A 132 -3.01 1.36 -17.49
CA GLN A 132 -4.29 0.67 -17.42
C GLN A 132 -4.47 0.18 -15.99
N PRO A 133 -5.69 0.27 -15.42
CA PRO A 133 -5.92 -0.16 -14.04
C PRO A 133 -5.45 -1.59 -13.80
N TYR A 134 -4.61 -1.78 -12.77
CA TYR A 134 -4.02 -3.05 -12.32
C TYR A 134 -2.99 -3.69 -13.25
N TYR A 135 -2.58 -3.02 -14.32
CA TYR A 135 -1.48 -3.46 -15.19
C TYR A 135 -0.20 -2.67 -14.93
N CYS A 136 0.95 -3.28 -15.21
CA CYS A 136 2.20 -2.53 -15.28
C CYS A 136 2.12 -1.46 -16.39
N PRO A 137 2.73 -0.28 -16.19
CA PRO A 137 2.82 0.73 -17.23
C PRO A 137 3.49 0.15 -18.49
N TYR A 138 2.83 0.25 -19.63
CA TYR A 138 3.25 -0.43 -20.85
C TYR A 138 3.82 0.56 -21.89
N GLY A 139 5.00 0.23 -22.43
CA GLY A 139 5.76 1.07 -23.36
C GLY A 139 5.38 0.94 -24.83
N VAL A 140 4.22 0.38 -25.14
CA VAL A 140 3.73 0.24 -26.53
C VAL A 140 2.35 0.87 -26.64
N LEU A 141 2.20 1.74 -27.63
CA LEU A 141 0.95 2.45 -27.94
C LEU A 141 0.44 2.06 -29.33
N THR A 142 -0.87 1.83 -29.44
CA THR A 142 -1.57 1.68 -30.72
C THR A 142 -1.47 2.96 -31.56
N GLU A 143 -1.72 2.85 -32.87
CA GLU A 143 -1.72 4.02 -33.77
C GLU A 143 -2.73 5.10 -33.33
N GLU A 144 -3.87 4.68 -32.77
CA GLU A 144 -4.88 5.60 -32.25
C GLU A 144 -4.40 6.31 -30.98
N GLU A 145 -3.84 5.58 -30.01
CA GLU A 145 -3.30 6.16 -28.77
C GLU A 145 -2.15 7.13 -29.05
N GLN A 146 -1.26 6.80 -30.01
CA GLN A 146 -0.22 7.73 -30.45
C GLN A 146 -0.80 9.01 -31.07
N ARG A 147 -1.89 8.90 -31.84
CA ARG A 147 -2.57 10.06 -32.42
C ARG A 147 -3.21 10.94 -31.35
N GLN A 148 -3.91 10.34 -30.40
CA GLN A 148 -4.52 11.05 -29.28
C GLN A 148 -3.48 11.79 -28.44
N LEU A 149 -2.33 11.14 -28.15
CA LEU A 149 -1.24 11.77 -27.42
C LEU A 149 -0.60 12.92 -28.22
N CYS A 150 -0.50 12.81 -29.55
CA CYS A 150 -0.10 13.93 -30.41
C CYS A 150 -1.09 15.10 -30.31
N GLU A 151 -2.40 14.85 -30.38
CA GLU A 151 -3.44 15.88 -30.26
C GLU A 151 -3.36 16.61 -28.91
N ALA A 152 -3.12 15.87 -27.83
CA ALA A 152 -2.90 16.44 -26.49
C ALA A 152 -1.65 17.32 -26.44
N LEU A 153 -0.53 16.87 -27.02
CA LEU A 153 0.72 17.62 -27.08
C LEU A 153 0.58 18.91 -27.92
N GLU A 154 -0.08 18.85 -29.06
CA GLU A 154 -0.36 20.02 -29.87
C GLU A 154 -1.22 21.05 -29.13
N ALA A 155 -2.30 20.58 -28.48
CA ALA A 155 -3.17 21.43 -27.69
C ALA A 155 -2.42 22.12 -26.53
N VAL A 156 -1.58 21.39 -25.81
CA VAL A 156 -0.80 21.96 -24.69
C VAL A 156 0.26 22.96 -25.18
N ILE A 157 0.86 22.70 -26.35
CA ILE A 157 1.80 23.63 -26.98
C ILE A 157 1.10 24.90 -27.43
N GLU A 158 -0.15 24.84 -27.92
CA GLU A 158 -0.93 26.05 -28.19
C GLU A 158 -1.27 26.82 -26.91
N ILE A 159 -1.66 26.12 -25.84
CA ILE A 159 -1.87 26.73 -24.52
C ILE A 159 -0.60 27.47 -24.04
N SER A 160 0.59 26.91 -24.28
CA SER A 160 1.86 27.57 -23.94
C SER A 160 2.00 28.97 -24.54
N LYS A 161 1.46 29.18 -25.75
CA LYS A 161 1.51 30.47 -26.44
C LYS A 161 0.51 31.45 -25.81
N LEU A 162 -0.66 30.96 -25.42
CA LEU A 162 -1.72 31.75 -24.80
C LEU A 162 -1.37 32.20 -23.37
N LEU A 163 -0.62 31.39 -22.63
CA LEU A 163 -0.17 31.70 -21.27
C LEU A 163 0.85 32.85 -21.21
N LYS A 164 1.45 33.28 -22.33
CA LYS A 164 2.40 34.42 -22.35
C LYS A 164 1.76 35.76 -21.98
N GLY A 165 0.42 35.84 -21.88
CA GLY A 165 -0.30 37.04 -21.47
C GLY A 165 -1.48 36.79 -20.52
N LYS A 166 -1.62 35.57 -19.99
CA LYS A 166 -2.71 35.17 -19.09
C LYS A 166 -2.20 34.11 -18.10
N THR A 167 -2.76 34.11 -16.90
CA THR A 167 -2.60 32.99 -15.97
C THR A 167 -3.39 31.77 -16.44
N ALA A 168 -3.05 30.58 -15.94
CA ALA A 168 -3.79 29.35 -16.25
C ALA A 168 -5.27 29.44 -15.88
N LYS A 169 -5.57 30.05 -14.72
CA LYS A 169 -6.95 30.26 -14.24
C LYS A 169 -7.73 31.24 -15.12
N GLU A 170 -7.11 32.33 -15.59
CA GLU A 170 -7.73 33.26 -16.55
C GLU A 170 -7.99 32.64 -17.92
N LEU A 171 -7.21 31.62 -18.30
CA LEU A 171 -7.42 30.88 -19.53
C LEU A 171 -8.57 29.86 -19.40
N GLY A 172 -8.98 29.53 -18.17
CA GLY A 172 -10.07 28.59 -17.89
C GLY A 172 -9.61 27.16 -17.63
N LEU A 173 -8.34 26.95 -17.27
CA LEU A 173 -7.88 25.65 -16.75
C LEU A 173 -8.61 25.39 -15.42
N GLY A 174 -9.09 24.16 -15.27
CA GLY A 174 -9.83 23.69 -14.10
C GLY A 174 -8.91 23.09 -13.05
N GLU A 175 -9.36 23.08 -11.79
CA GLU A 175 -8.72 22.41 -10.66
C GLU A 175 -9.52 21.14 -10.38
N ALA A 176 -8.91 19.95 -10.54
CA ALA A 176 -9.67 18.68 -10.51
C ALA A 176 -10.18 18.27 -9.12
N GLU A 177 -9.63 18.89 -8.07
CA GLU A 177 -10.02 18.69 -6.66
C GLU A 177 -11.40 19.28 -6.36
N TYR A 178 -11.83 20.31 -7.10
CA TYR A 178 -13.09 21.00 -6.84
C TYR A 178 -14.20 20.55 -7.79
N ASP A 179 -15.43 20.63 -7.31
CA ASP A 179 -16.63 20.40 -8.12
C ASP A 179 -16.87 21.59 -9.04
N ILE A 180 -16.25 21.53 -10.22
CA ILE A 180 -16.42 22.49 -11.30
C ILE A 180 -17.37 21.93 -12.37
N GLU A 181 -18.23 22.78 -12.93
CA GLU A 181 -19.21 22.34 -13.94
C GLU A 181 -18.62 22.27 -15.35
N GLU A 182 -17.72 23.20 -15.68
CA GLU A 182 -17.16 23.37 -17.03
C GLU A 182 -15.66 23.69 -16.98
N VAL A 183 -14.93 23.23 -17.99
CA VAL A 183 -13.51 23.51 -18.18
C VAL A 183 -13.25 24.03 -19.59
N LEU A 184 -12.10 24.70 -19.80
CA LEU A 184 -11.59 25.04 -21.12
C LEU A 184 -11.56 23.80 -22.03
N LEU A 185 -12.11 23.95 -23.23
CA LEU A 185 -12.02 22.95 -24.30
C LEU A 185 -11.17 23.49 -25.45
N MET A 186 -10.18 22.71 -25.87
CA MET A 186 -9.38 22.94 -27.08
C MET A 186 -9.96 22.10 -28.22
N GLU A 187 -10.36 22.75 -29.32
CA GLU A 187 -10.83 22.06 -30.53
C GLU A 187 -9.97 22.43 -31.73
N CYS A 188 -9.45 21.42 -32.43
CA CYS A 188 -8.70 21.61 -33.66
C CYS A 188 -9.59 21.43 -34.89
N HIS A 189 -9.68 22.47 -35.72
CA HIS A 189 -10.35 22.42 -37.02
C HIS A 189 -9.33 22.81 -38.10
N ASP A 190 -9.03 21.90 -39.03
CA ASP A 190 -8.05 22.11 -40.10
C ASP A 190 -6.66 22.59 -39.60
N GLY A 191 -6.20 22.07 -38.45
CA GLY A 191 -4.91 22.43 -37.86
C GLY A 191 -4.91 23.74 -37.06
N VAL A 192 -6.07 24.38 -36.89
CA VAL A 192 -6.23 25.61 -36.10
C VAL A 192 -7.01 25.30 -34.83
N TYR A 193 -6.41 25.61 -33.68
CA TYR A 193 -7.07 25.45 -32.39
C TYR A 193 -7.98 26.64 -32.07
N SER A 194 -9.18 26.32 -31.59
CA SER A 194 -10.17 27.25 -31.05
C SER A 194 -10.46 26.95 -29.58
N LEU A 195 -10.83 28.00 -28.84
CA LEU A 195 -11.13 27.93 -27.41
C LEU A 195 -12.65 27.84 -27.21
N GLY A 196 -13.09 26.78 -26.53
CA GLY A 196 -14.48 26.57 -26.12
C GLY A 196 -14.57 26.23 -24.64
N LYS A 197 -15.73 25.72 -24.23
CA LYS A 197 -15.95 25.12 -22.91
C LYS A 197 -16.68 23.80 -23.09
N THR A 198 -16.37 22.84 -22.24
CA THR A 198 -17.12 21.59 -22.13
C THR A 198 -17.60 21.39 -20.71
N LYS A 199 -18.75 20.75 -20.56
CA LYS A 199 -19.21 20.23 -19.28
C LYS A 199 -18.36 19.04 -18.88
N LEU A 200 -18.11 18.92 -17.59
CA LEU A 200 -17.42 17.77 -17.03
C LEU A 200 -18.41 16.61 -16.82
N PRO A 201 -17.93 15.36 -16.94
CA PRO A 201 -18.69 14.19 -16.54
C PRO A 201 -19.17 14.35 -15.09
N PRO A 202 -20.39 13.91 -14.76
CA PRO A 202 -20.85 13.92 -13.37
C PRO A 202 -19.99 13.00 -12.54
N ASP A 203 -19.85 13.31 -11.25
CA ASP A 203 -19.28 12.35 -10.31
C ASP A 203 -20.15 11.10 -10.29
N ARG A 204 -19.51 9.96 -10.55
CA ARG A 204 -20.10 8.64 -10.37
C ARG A 204 -19.68 8.09 -9.02
N GLU A 205 -20.61 7.46 -8.33
CA GLU A 205 -20.25 6.54 -7.26
C GLU A 205 -19.36 5.45 -7.86
N VAL A 206 -18.35 5.02 -7.11
CA VAL A 206 -17.43 3.98 -7.56
C VAL A 206 -18.23 2.68 -7.69
N GLU A 207 -18.37 2.19 -8.91
CA GLU A 207 -18.91 0.86 -9.15
C GLU A 207 -17.82 -0.17 -8.86
N TRP A 208 -18.00 -0.94 -7.79
CA TRP A 208 -17.08 -2.00 -7.44
C TRP A 208 -17.41 -3.29 -8.19
N PRO A 209 -16.41 -4.01 -8.72
CA PRO A 209 -16.63 -5.35 -9.26
C PRO A 209 -17.26 -6.21 -8.17
N ALA A 210 -18.42 -6.78 -8.49
CA ALA A 210 -19.20 -7.60 -7.57
C ALA A 210 -19.69 -8.85 -8.30
N PRO A 211 -19.59 -10.04 -7.70
CA PRO A 211 -20.11 -11.27 -8.29
C PRO A 211 -21.62 -11.17 -8.54
N GLU A 212 -22.05 -11.24 -9.80
CA GLU A 212 -23.47 -11.11 -10.17
C GLU A 212 -24.29 -12.32 -9.66
N ALA A 213 -23.69 -13.51 -9.67
CA ALA A 213 -24.36 -14.74 -9.25
C ALA A 213 -23.40 -15.74 -8.59
N ALA A 214 -23.61 -16.00 -7.30
CA ALA A 214 -22.98 -17.14 -6.63
C ALA A 214 -23.53 -18.47 -7.16
N ASN A 215 -22.67 -19.49 -7.30
CA ASN A 215 -23.05 -20.87 -7.64
C ASN A 215 -24.11 -21.41 -6.66
N ASP A 216 -25.35 -21.54 -7.13
CA ASP A 216 -26.49 -21.93 -6.29
C ASP A 216 -26.34 -23.34 -5.69
N ILE A 217 -25.59 -24.24 -6.34
CA ILE A 217 -25.29 -25.58 -5.80
C ILE A 217 -24.38 -25.46 -4.59
N SER A 218 -23.33 -24.65 -4.68
CA SER A 218 -22.40 -24.38 -3.57
C SER A 218 -23.13 -23.69 -2.42
N ILE A 219 -23.93 -22.66 -2.69
CA ILE A 219 -24.78 -22.00 -1.69
C ILE A 219 -25.69 -23.01 -0.98
N ALA A 220 -26.39 -23.88 -1.72
CA ALA A 220 -27.30 -24.88 -1.13
C ALA A 220 -26.57 -25.92 -0.26
N LYS A 221 -25.30 -26.23 -0.57
CA LYS A 221 -24.45 -27.11 0.24
C LYS A 221 -23.95 -26.41 1.50
N ILE A 222 -23.38 -25.20 1.36
CA ILE A 222 -22.85 -24.40 2.48
C ILE A 222 -23.95 -24.10 3.51
N LYS A 223 -25.18 -23.83 3.05
CA LYS A 223 -26.34 -23.56 3.91
C LYS A 223 -26.68 -24.68 4.89
N LYS A 224 -26.20 -25.91 4.66
CA LYS A 224 -26.40 -27.06 5.55
C LYS A 224 -25.43 -27.07 6.72
N PHE A 225 -24.31 -26.35 6.64
CA PHE A 225 -23.34 -26.26 7.72
C PHE A 225 -23.83 -25.33 8.83
N LYS A 226 -23.31 -25.56 10.04
CA LYS A 226 -23.57 -24.69 11.17
C LYS A 226 -22.84 -23.36 10.93
N LYS A 227 -23.54 -22.24 11.16
CA LYS A 227 -22.93 -20.91 11.15
C LYS A 227 -21.99 -20.75 12.33
N SER A 228 -20.77 -20.31 12.08
CA SER A 228 -19.74 -20.12 13.11
C SER A 228 -18.67 -19.14 12.67
N GLY A 229 -18.07 -18.47 13.64
CA GLY A 229 -16.92 -17.58 13.44
C GLY A 229 -17.32 -16.22 12.86
N ILE A 230 -16.62 -15.20 13.35
CA ILE A 230 -16.58 -13.88 12.73
C ILE A 230 -15.32 -13.86 11.85
N TRP A 231 -15.47 -13.35 10.63
CA TRP A 231 -14.39 -13.33 9.64
C TRP A 231 -14.13 -11.90 9.22
N GLU A 232 -12.90 -11.44 9.40
CA GLU A 232 -12.44 -10.16 8.86
C GLU A 232 -11.87 -10.40 7.48
N CYS A 233 -12.42 -9.71 6.49
CA CYS A 233 -12.05 -9.89 5.10
C CYS A 233 -11.67 -8.55 4.48
N GLY A 234 -10.66 -8.58 3.60
CA GLY A 234 -10.21 -7.41 2.87
C GLY A 234 -9.35 -7.80 1.67
N PHE A 235 -9.35 -6.93 0.67
CA PHE A 235 -8.50 -7.08 -0.52
C PHE A 235 -7.14 -6.43 -0.28
N VAL A 236 -6.10 -7.08 -0.79
CA VAL A 236 -4.72 -6.58 -0.84
C VAL A 236 -4.21 -6.76 -2.27
N LEU A 237 -3.50 -5.76 -2.79
CA LEU A 237 -2.81 -5.90 -4.07
C LEU A 237 -1.44 -6.53 -3.84
N TYR A 238 -1.09 -7.53 -4.64
CA TYR A 238 0.24 -8.11 -4.64
C TYR A 238 1.18 -7.27 -5.49
N GLU A 239 2.30 -6.85 -4.92
CA GLU A 239 3.21 -5.87 -5.54
C GLU A 239 4.10 -6.49 -6.62
N GLU A 240 4.20 -7.82 -6.69
CA GLU A 240 4.89 -8.49 -7.78
C GLU A 240 3.92 -8.75 -8.95
N PRO A 241 4.18 -8.17 -10.13
CA PRO A 241 3.34 -8.39 -11.29
C PRO A 241 3.54 -9.80 -11.84
N VAL A 242 2.46 -10.41 -12.31
CA VAL A 242 2.48 -11.72 -12.94
C VAL A 242 2.18 -11.59 -14.43
N GLN A 243 2.74 -12.51 -15.21
CA GLN A 243 2.58 -12.57 -16.65
C GLN A 243 2.49 -14.04 -17.06
N SER A 244 1.48 -14.40 -17.85
CA SER A 244 1.30 -15.79 -18.30
C SER A 244 2.06 -16.08 -19.59
N GLU A 245 2.08 -15.12 -20.51
CA GLU A 245 2.78 -15.20 -21.80
C GLU A 245 3.66 -13.96 -22.02
N ASP A 246 4.84 -14.13 -22.63
CA ASP A 246 5.83 -13.05 -22.86
C ASP A 246 5.27 -11.83 -23.62
N GLU A 247 4.18 -12.01 -24.37
CA GLU A 247 3.52 -10.96 -25.16
C GLU A 247 2.44 -10.19 -24.38
N GLU A 248 1.97 -10.71 -23.24
CA GLU A 248 0.96 -10.06 -22.39
C GLU A 248 1.55 -8.92 -21.56
N ILE A 249 0.72 -7.94 -21.19
CA ILE A 249 1.15 -6.89 -20.26
C ILE A 249 1.12 -7.50 -18.85
N PRO A 250 2.23 -7.47 -18.08
CA PRO A 250 2.22 -7.94 -16.70
C PRO A 250 1.19 -7.18 -15.87
N LEU A 251 0.54 -7.87 -14.95
CA LEU A 251 -0.53 -7.30 -14.14
C LEU A 251 -0.39 -7.66 -12.67
N PHE A 252 -0.87 -6.78 -11.80
CA PHE A 252 -0.77 -6.94 -10.35
C PHE A 252 -1.92 -7.81 -9.82
N PRO A 253 -1.62 -9.00 -9.25
CA PRO A 253 -2.67 -9.85 -8.67
C PRO A 253 -3.36 -9.19 -7.49
N ILE A 254 -4.61 -9.58 -7.25
CA ILE A 254 -5.36 -9.24 -6.04
C ILE A 254 -5.47 -10.48 -5.16
N ILE A 255 -5.28 -10.29 -3.86
CA ILE A 255 -5.45 -11.31 -2.83
C ILE A 255 -6.63 -10.91 -1.96
N LEU A 256 -7.52 -11.88 -1.70
CA LEU A 256 -8.56 -11.75 -0.68
C LEU A 256 -8.07 -12.43 0.59
N PHE A 257 -7.81 -11.65 1.63
CA PHE A 257 -7.64 -12.22 2.96
C PHE A 257 -9.01 -12.42 3.61
N ALA A 258 -9.17 -13.58 4.25
CA ALA A 258 -10.34 -13.91 5.05
C ALA A 258 -9.86 -14.60 6.33
N VAL A 259 -9.85 -13.86 7.43
CA VAL A 259 -9.24 -14.26 8.70
C VAL A 259 -10.31 -14.47 9.76
N ASN A 260 -10.31 -15.62 10.40
CA ASN A 260 -11.22 -15.89 11.50
C ASN A 260 -10.75 -15.17 12.78
N THR A 261 -11.59 -14.33 13.40
CA THR A 261 -11.20 -13.58 14.60
C THR A 261 -10.97 -14.47 15.83
N ASP A 262 -11.66 -15.61 15.91
CA ASP A 262 -11.61 -16.51 17.07
C ASP A 262 -10.44 -17.49 17.00
N SER A 263 -9.97 -17.84 15.79
CA SER A 263 -8.86 -18.79 15.58
C SER A 263 -7.62 -18.24 14.86
N ASP A 264 -7.63 -16.99 14.37
CA ASP A 264 -6.59 -16.37 13.51
C ASP A 264 -6.27 -17.26 12.30
N TYR A 265 -7.25 -18.06 11.90
CA TYR A 265 -7.11 -18.94 10.77
C TYR A 265 -7.38 -18.13 9.52
N LEU A 266 -6.34 -17.99 8.70
CA LEU A 266 -6.44 -17.42 7.37
C LEU A 266 -6.91 -18.49 6.39
N LEU A 267 -7.96 -18.20 5.61
CA LEU A 267 -8.37 -19.10 4.53
C LEU A 267 -7.31 -19.15 3.43
N PRO A 268 -6.94 -20.34 2.93
CA PRO A 268 -5.98 -20.49 1.85
C PRO A 268 -6.64 -20.15 0.51
N LEU A 269 -6.68 -18.85 0.18
CA LEU A 269 -7.18 -18.35 -1.10
C LEU A 269 -6.00 -17.99 -1.99
N PRO A 270 -5.98 -18.43 -3.26
CA PRO A 270 -4.91 -18.05 -4.17
C PRO A 270 -5.04 -16.58 -4.58
N PRO A 271 -3.93 -15.92 -4.95
CA PRO A 271 -3.98 -14.65 -5.66
C PRO A 271 -4.74 -14.83 -6.98
N VAL A 272 -5.49 -13.80 -7.37
CA VAL A 272 -6.27 -13.81 -8.61
C VAL A 272 -5.90 -12.66 -9.52
N VAL A 273 -5.91 -12.96 -10.81
CA VAL A 273 -5.79 -11.99 -11.90
C VAL A 273 -7.19 -11.69 -12.46
N HIS A 274 -7.37 -10.55 -13.11
CA HIS A 274 -8.63 -10.17 -13.77
C HIS A 274 -9.87 -10.16 -12.86
N TYR A 275 -9.69 -9.84 -11.57
CA TYR A 275 -10.80 -9.70 -10.62
C TYR A 275 -11.84 -8.69 -11.08
N GLN A 276 -11.40 -7.63 -11.78
CA GLN A 276 -12.26 -6.58 -12.29
C GLN A 276 -13.26 -7.12 -13.33
N GLU A 277 -12.82 -8.03 -14.18
CA GLU A 277 -13.63 -8.62 -15.25
C GLU A 277 -14.40 -9.87 -14.79
N LYS A 278 -13.88 -10.59 -13.80
CA LYS A 278 -14.41 -11.92 -13.39
C LYS A 278 -14.44 -12.12 -11.86
N PRO A 279 -15.15 -11.27 -11.11
CA PRO A 279 -15.22 -11.40 -9.65
C PRO A 279 -15.83 -12.74 -9.18
N GLU A 280 -16.63 -13.41 -10.02
CA GLU A 280 -17.25 -14.71 -9.72
C GLU A 280 -16.23 -15.85 -9.56
N GLU A 281 -15.10 -15.81 -10.27
CA GLU A 281 -14.07 -16.87 -10.17
C GLU A 281 -13.52 -16.92 -8.74
N LEU A 282 -13.19 -15.77 -8.17
CA LEU A 282 -12.75 -15.67 -6.77
C LEU A 282 -13.83 -16.08 -5.78
N LEU A 283 -15.09 -15.68 -5.98
CA LEU A 283 -16.18 -16.10 -5.09
C LEU A 283 -16.40 -17.62 -5.12
N ASN A 284 -16.23 -18.26 -6.29
CA ASN A 284 -16.31 -19.71 -6.40
C ASN A 284 -15.19 -20.40 -5.62
N MET A 285 -13.95 -19.92 -5.75
CA MET A 285 -12.81 -20.44 -4.96
C MET A 285 -13.05 -20.28 -3.46
N PHE A 286 -13.53 -19.12 -3.02
CA PHE A 286 -13.92 -18.90 -1.63
C PHE A 286 -14.97 -19.91 -1.15
N MET A 287 -16.02 -20.14 -1.93
CA MET A 287 -17.05 -21.13 -1.61
C MET A 287 -16.52 -22.56 -1.58
N GLU A 288 -15.57 -22.91 -2.45
CA GLU A 288 -14.93 -24.23 -2.45
C GLU A 288 -14.15 -24.47 -1.16
N VAL A 289 -13.36 -23.49 -0.72
CA VAL A 289 -12.67 -23.56 0.58
C VAL A 289 -13.65 -23.75 1.75
N LEU A 290 -14.78 -23.03 1.75
CA LEU A 290 -15.83 -23.22 2.77
C LEU A 290 -16.45 -24.62 2.75
N LEU A 291 -16.61 -25.21 1.56
CA LEU A 291 -17.15 -26.56 1.39
C LEU A 291 -16.18 -27.63 1.92
N ASP A 292 -14.88 -27.44 1.68
CA ASP A 292 -13.83 -28.36 2.09
C ASP A 292 -13.59 -28.31 3.61
N GLU A 293 -13.56 -27.10 4.17
CA GLU A 293 -13.47 -26.86 5.62
C GLU A 293 -14.81 -27.11 6.36
N LYS A 294 -15.91 -27.29 5.61
CA LYS A 294 -17.24 -27.67 6.10
C LYS A 294 -17.85 -26.72 7.12
N PHE A 295 -17.73 -25.42 6.88
CA PHE A 295 -18.36 -24.40 7.72
C PHE A 295 -19.11 -23.35 6.89
N CYS A 296 -19.92 -22.56 7.57
CA CYS A 296 -20.57 -21.38 7.02
C CYS A 296 -20.24 -20.21 7.96
N PRO A 297 -19.74 -19.06 7.47
CA PRO A 297 -19.48 -17.90 8.32
C PRO A 297 -20.74 -17.47 9.09
N LEU A 298 -20.58 -17.03 10.34
CA LEU A 298 -21.68 -16.40 11.07
C LEU A 298 -21.81 -14.92 10.68
N GLU A 299 -20.67 -14.25 10.63
CA GLU A 299 -20.52 -12.82 10.33
C GLU A 299 -19.26 -12.62 9.48
N ILE A 300 -19.35 -11.74 8.49
CA ILE A 300 -18.24 -11.23 7.70
C ILE A 300 -18.13 -9.73 7.97
N ARG A 301 -16.94 -9.27 8.33
CA ARG A 301 -16.59 -7.87 8.57
C ARG A 301 -15.66 -7.39 7.48
N VAL A 302 -15.92 -6.20 6.95
CA VAL A 302 -15.17 -5.58 5.84
C VAL A 302 -14.89 -4.13 6.18
N GLN A 303 -13.85 -3.54 5.59
CA GLN A 303 -13.43 -2.17 5.88
C GLN A 303 -13.75 -1.19 4.74
N ASP A 304 -13.97 -1.70 3.53
CA ASP A 304 -14.14 -0.89 2.33
C ASP A 304 -15.32 -1.35 1.46
N GLY A 305 -15.77 -0.45 0.58
CA GLY A 305 -16.89 -0.70 -0.32
C GLY A 305 -16.63 -1.78 -1.37
N ARG A 306 -15.36 -2.00 -1.78
CA ARG A 306 -14.97 -3.04 -2.75
C ARG A 306 -15.21 -4.43 -2.16
N THR A 307 -14.71 -4.67 -0.95
CA THR A 307 -14.91 -5.94 -0.25
C THR A 307 -16.36 -6.13 0.19
N HIS A 308 -17.07 -5.06 0.57
CA HIS A 308 -18.52 -5.15 0.82
C HIS A 308 -19.27 -5.65 -0.41
N ALA A 309 -19.09 -4.97 -1.55
CA ALA A 309 -19.79 -5.30 -2.80
C ALA A 309 -19.52 -6.75 -3.22
N PHE A 310 -18.28 -7.22 -3.04
CA PHE A 310 -17.90 -8.61 -3.30
C PHE A 310 -18.71 -9.63 -2.48
N PHE A 311 -18.88 -9.41 -1.17
CA PHE A 311 -19.59 -10.35 -0.30
C PHE A 311 -21.10 -10.18 -0.24
N GLN A 312 -21.64 -9.06 -0.74
CA GLN A 312 -23.05 -8.71 -0.57
C GLN A 312 -24.01 -9.83 -1.01
N SER A 313 -23.93 -10.25 -2.28
CA SER A 313 -24.79 -11.29 -2.87
C SER A 313 -24.64 -12.65 -2.15
N PHE A 314 -23.41 -13.00 -1.77
CA PHE A 314 -23.11 -14.23 -1.02
C PHE A 314 -23.77 -14.23 0.37
N CYS A 315 -23.59 -13.13 1.12
CA CYS A 315 -24.12 -12.97 2.46
C CYS A 315 -25.65 -12.97 2.47
N GLU A 316 -26.29 -12.29 1.54
CA GLU A 316 -27.75 -12.27 1.38
C GLU A 316 -28.32 -13.67 1.14
N LYS A 317 -27.75 -14.44 0.20
CA LYS A 317 -28.22 -15.80 -0.13
C LYS A 317 -28.08 -16.79 1.04
N LEU A 318 -27.03 -16.67 1.84
CA LEU A 318 -26.78 -17.53 3.00
C LEU A 318 -27.34 -16.98 4.31
N ASN A 319 -27.89 -15.76 4.31
CA ASN A 319 -28.30 -15.01 5.50
C ASN A 319 -27.15 -14.83 6.51
N VAL A 320 -25.92 -14.63 6.02
CA VAL A 320 -24.73 -14.30 6.81
C VAL A 320 -24.76 -12.80 7.09
N ARG A 321 -24.37 -12.39 8.30
CA ARG A 321 -24.34 -10.97 8.63
C ARG A 321 -23.10 -10.34 7.98
N LEU A 322 -23.30 -9.32 7.14
CA LEU A 322 -22.23 -8.51 6.58
C LEU A 322 -22.19 -7.18 7.34
N VAL A 323 -21.02 -6.79 7.85
CA VAL A 323 -20.83 -5.59 8.67
C VAL A 323 -19.64 -4.81 8.13
N GLU A 324 -19.82 -3.50 7.92
CA GLU A 324 -18.72 -2.57 7.69
C GLU A 324 -18.20 -2.07 9.04
N GLU A 325 -16.89 -2.11 9.22
CA GLU A 325 -16.20 -1.60 10.41
C GLU A 325 -15.04 -0.71 9.98
N ASP A 326 -14.81 0.39 10.70
CA ASP A 326 -13.74 1.34 10.35
C ASP A 326 -12.33 0.73 10.49
N PHE A 327 -12.19 -0.34 11.27
CA PHE A 327 -10.91 -0.99 11.55
C PHE A 327 -11.08 -2.50 11.81
N LEU A 328 -10.24 -3.31 11.14
CA LEU A 328 -10.25 -4.78 11.20
C LEU A 328 -8.90 -5.31 11.74
N PRO A 329 -8.72 -5.51 13.06
CA PRO A 329 -7.42 -5.81 13.65
C PRO A 329 -6.75 -7.09 13.13
N CYS A 330 -7.51 -8.18 12.93
CA CYS A 330 -6.96 -9.44 12.44
C CYS A 330 -6.55 -9.33 10.97
N PHE A 331 -7.35 -8.63 10.17
CA PHE A 331 -6.99 -8.34 8.77
C PHE A 331 -5.74 -7.47 8.67
N GLN A 332 -5.63 -6.43 9.52
CA GLN A 332 -4.46 -5.54 9.52
C GLN A 332 -3.18 -6.27 9.93
N SER A 333 -3.24 -7.16 10.94
CA SER A 333 -2.09 -8.00 11.33
C SER A 333 -1.57 -8.84 10.16
N VAL A 334 -2.47 -9.58 9.49
CA VAL A 334 -2.09 -10.43 8.35
C VAL A 334 -1.60 -9.60 7.17
N LYS A 335 -2.23 -8.44 6.91
CA LYS A 335 -1.80 -7.52 5.85
C LYS A 335 -0.37 -7.01 6.12
N SER A 336 -0.05 -6.61 7.34
CA SER A 336 1.30 -6.15 7.71
C SER A 336 2.34 -7.27 7.58
N GLU A 337 2.07 -8.45 8.15
CA GLU A 337 2.95 -9.63 8.03
C GLU A 337 3.22 -9.98 6.55
N PHE A 338 2.18 -9.92 5.71
CA PHE A 338 2.31 -10.17 4.27
C PHE A 338 3.26 -9.20 3.57
N TYR A 339 3.19 -7.89 3.87
CA TYR A 339 4.09 -6.92 3.26
C TYR A 339 5.53 -7.07 3.75
N GLU A 340 5.73 -7.36 5.04
CA GLU A 340 7.06 -7.60 5.61
C GLU A 340 7.74 -8.82 4.95
N ASP A 341 6.99 -9.90 4.74
CA ASP A 341 7.53 -11.15 4.21
C ASP A 341 7.73 -11.13 2.68
N PHE A 342 6.89 -10.41 1.93
CA PHE A 342 6.81 -10.56 0.46
C PHE A 342 7.01 -9.29 -0.36
N CYS A 343 7.06 -8.10 0.25
CA CYS A 343 7.09 -6.83 -0.51
C CYS A 343 8.19 -5.85 -0.05
N GLY A 344 9.19 -6.34 0.70
CA GLY A 344 10.38 -5.58 1.08
C GLY A 344 11.38 -5.35 -0.07
N ASP A 345 12.40 -4.51 0.14
CA ASP A 345 13.40 -4.14 -0.88
C ASP A 345 14.14 -5.36 -1.48
N GLU A 346 14.47 -5.29 -2.78
CA GLU A 346 14.97 -6.40 -3.62
C GLU A 346 16.25 -7.14 -3.12
N ASP A 347 17.09 -6.50 -2.30
CA ASP A 347 18.28 -7.15 -1.73
C ASP A 347 17.93 -8.04 -0.52
N ASP A 348 16.86 -7.73 0.21
CA ASP A 348 16.38 -8.53 1.34
C ASP A 348 15.54 -9.73 0.85
N SER A 349 14.87 -9.62 -0.30
CA SER A 349 13.98 -10.69 -0.81
C SER A 349 14.74 -11.95 -1.26
N LEU A 350 15.91 -11.80 -1.90
CA LEU A 350 16.72 -12.94 -2.36
C LEU A 350 17.50 -13.62 -1.22
N GLU A 351 18.01 -12.84 -0.26
CA GLU A 351 18.59 -13.39 0.98
C GLU A 351 17.50 -14.08 1.81
N ASN A 352 16.30 -13.50 1.92
CA ASN A 352 15.17 -14.11 2.62
C ASN A 352 14.66 -15.39 1.93
N ILE A 353 14.62 -15.47 0.60
CA ILE A 353 14.26 -16.73 -0.10
C ILE A 353 15.32 -17.81 0.15
N SER A 354 16.61 -17.46 0.11
CA SER A 354 17.71 -18.40 0.36
C SER A 354 17.74 -18.86 1.83
N GLU A 355 17.49 -17.95 2.78
CA GLU A 355 17.40 -18.24 4.21
C GLU A 355 16.14 -19.03 4.56
N THR A 356 15.01 -18.73 3.90
CA THR A 356 13.77 -19.50 4.01
C THR A 356 13.97 -20.90 3.44
N LEU A 357 14.58 -21.06 2.27
CA LEU A 357 14.92 -22.38 1.71
C LEU A 357 15.93 -23.14 2.59
N ASP A 358 16.91 -22.46 3.19
CA ASP A 358 17.85 -23.08 4.14
C ASP A 358 17.19 -23.46 5.46
N MET A 359 16.20 -22.68 5.93
CA MET A 359 15.37 -23.01 7.08
C MET A 359 14.52 -24.25 6.77
N LEU A 360 13.90 -24.29 5.58
CA LEU A 360 13.09 -25.42 5.11
C LEU A 360 13.94 -26.69 4.91
N LEU A 361 15.14 -26.58 4.35
CA LEU A 361 16.08 -27.71 4.20
C LEU A 361 16.62 -28.24 5.55
N ARG A 362 16.49 -27.46 6.63
CA ARG A 362 16.87 -27.84 8.00
C ARG A 362 15.71 -28.41 8.82
N LEU A 363 14.48 -28.28 8.32
CA LEU A 363 13.32 -28.92 8.94
C LEU A 363 13.50 -30.44 8.89
N ASP A 364 13.07 -31.13 9.94
CA ASP A 364 13.03 -32.59 9.89
C ASP A 364 11.95 -33.05 8.89
N SER A 365 12.05 -34.28 8.39
CA SER A 365 11.14 -34.81 7.38
C SER A 365 9.67 -34.65 7.76
N ARG A 366 9.35 -34.69 9.06
CA ARG A 366 7.97 -34.58 9.58
C ARG A 366 7.40 -33.17 9.53
N GLN A 367 8.24 -32.14 9.49
CA GLN A 367 7.81 -30.74 9.39
C GLN A 367 7.65 -30.31 7.92
N LEU A 368 8.49 -30.82 7.03
CA LEU A 368 8.32 -30.67 5.58
C LEU A 368 7.04 -31.38 5.06
N GLU A 369 6.67 -32.50 5.68
CA GLU A 369 5.43 -33.25 5.42
C GLU A 369 4.13 -32.48 5.73
N GLN A 370 4.18 -31.41 6.54
CA GLN A 370 3.01 -30.64 6.98
C GLN A 370 2.69 -29.47 6.05
N MET A 371 3.49 -29.28 5.01
CA MET A 371 3.30 -28.22 4.04
C MET A 371 2.09 -28.51 3.14
N PRO A 372 1.21 -27.51 2.94
CA PRO A 372 0.12 -27.59 1.96
C PRO A 372 0.61 -28.00 0.57
N GLY A 373 -0.18 -28.79 -0.16
CA GLY A 373 0.19 -29.27 -1.50
C GLY A 373 0.35 -28.14 -2.52
N GLU A 374 -0.29 -27.01 -2.25
CA GLU A 374 -0.20 -25.76 -2.99
C GLU A 374 1.20 -25.13 -2.89
N ILE A 375 1.84 -25.22 -1.71
CA ILE A 375 3.23 -24.77 -1.51
C ILE A 375 4.20 -25.68 -2.27
N ARG A 376 3.92 -26.99 -2.33
CA ARG A 376 4.71 -27.92 -3.14
C ARG A 376 4.57 -27.64 -4.63
N ASN A 377 3.35 -27.40 -5.11
CA ASN A 377 3.08 -27.04 -6.50
C ASN A 377 3.74 -25.70 -6.86
N MET A 378 3.78 -24.75 -5.92
CA MET A 378 4.49 -23.49 -6.05
C MET A 378 6.01 -23.70 -6.15
N PHE A 379 6.63 -24.54 -5.31
CA PHE A 379 8.04 -24.89 -5.45
C PHE A 379 8.36 -25.62 -6.76
N GLN A 380 7.45 -26.50 -7.20
CA GLN A 380 7.58 -27.20 -8.48
C GLN A 380 7.48 -26.23 -9.66
N PHE A 381 6.54 -25.29 -9.60
CA PHE A 381 6.41 -24.20 -10.57
C PHE A 381 7.67 -23.32 -10.60
N LEU A 382 8.21 -22.95 -9.43
CA LEU A 382 9.44 -22.14 -9.32
C LEU A 382 10.67 -22.87 -9.87
N SER A 383 10.84 -24.17 -9.63
CA SER A 383 11.93 -24.96 -10.23
C SER A 383 11.85 -25.02 -11.77
N GLU A 384 10.64 -25.04 -12.32
CA GLU A 384 10.40 -25.12 -13.76
C GLU A 384 10.66 -23.79 -14.50
N GLN A 385 10.74 -22.65 -13.80
CA GLN A 385 11.05 -21.35 -14.41
C GLN A 385 12.54 -21.18 -14.76
N ASN A 386 12.80 -20.52 -15.90
CA ASN A 386 14.15 -20.16 -16.36
C ASN A 386 14.52 -18.74 -15.92
N GLY A 387 14.61 -18.50 -14.61
CA GLY A 387 14.98 -17.19 -14.05
C GLY A 387 15.66 -17.22 -12.68
N LEU A 388 15.69 -18.38 -12.01
CA LEU A 388 16.33 -18.52 -10.70
C LEU A 388 17.84 -18.81 -10.83
N PRO A 389 18.68 -18.26 -9.94
CA PRO A 389 20.08 -18.68 -9.78
C PRO A 389 20.22 -20.19 -9.55
N ASP A 390 21.24 -20.81 -10.16
CA ASP A 390 21.43 -22.27 -10.16
C ASP A 390 21.51 -22.87 -8.74
N ASP A 391 22.06 -22.12 -7.78
CA ASP A 391 22.19 -22.52 -6.37
C ASP A 391 20.86 -22.53 -5.60
N ILE A 392 19.92 -21.67 -5.96
CA ILE A 392 18.55 -21.65 -5.43
C ILE A 392 17.73 -22.77 -6.07
N LYS A 393 17.92 -22.99 -7.37
CA LYS A 393 17.26 -24.08 -8.12
C LYS A 393 17.65 -25.46 -7.59
N ASP A 394 18.94 -25.69 -7.35
CA ASP A 394 19.45 -26.93 -6.77
C ASP A 394 18.89 -27.21 -5.36
N LYS A 395 18.63 -26.17 -4.56
CA LYS A 395 18.01 -26.28 -3.23
C LYS A 395 16.52 -26.65 -3.31
N ILE A 396 15.79 -26.07 -4.25
CA ILE A 396 14.36 -26.38 -4.49
C ILE A 396 14.21 -27.83 -4.98
N ASP A 397 15.07 -28.27 -5.90
CA ASP A 397 15.06 -29.65 -6.41
C ASP A 397 15.41 -30.67 -5.31
N GLY A 398 16.32 -30.33 -4.40
CA GLY A 398 16.61 -31.14 -3.21
C GLY A 398 15.41 -31.30 -2.27
N LEU A 399 14.64 -30.24 -2.07
CA LEU A 399 13.41 -30.21 -1.28
C LEU A 399 12.32 -31.09 -1.90
N LEU A 400 12.05 -30.95 -3.20
CA LEU A 400 11.02 -31.73 -3.91
C LEU A 400 11.29 -33.24 -3.87
N ASN A 401 12.55 -33.66 -4.10
CA ASN A 401 12.95 -35.06 -4.04
C ASN A 401 12.79 -35.69 -2.64
N SER A 402 12.96 -34.89 -1.58
CA SER A 402 12.76 -35.36 -0.20
C SER A 402 11.29 -35.61 0.14
N MET A 403 10.37 -34.89 -0.50
CA MET A 403 8.92 -34.95 -0.26
C MET A 403 8.22 -36.11 -1.00
N GLU A 404 8.73 -36.56 -2.16
CA GLU A 404 8.12 -37.63 -2.95
C GLU A 404 8.28 -39.04 -2.35
N MET A 405 9.25 -39.25 -1.45
CA MET A 405 9.53 -40.58 -0.87
C MET A 405 8.55 -41.05 0.22
N GLU A 406 7.74 -40.15 0.82
CA GLU A 406 6.94 -40.46 2.03
C GLU A 406 5.40 -40.40 1.84
N GLU A 407 4.89 -40.02 0.65
CA GLU A 407 3.44 -39.86 0.34
C GLU A 407 2.55 -41.11 0.48
N GLN A 408 3.12 -42.30 0.75
CA GLN A 408 2.36 -43.56 0.75
C GLN A 408 1.54 -43.85 2.03
N ASN A 409 1.54 -43.02 3.07
CA ASN A 409 0.77 -43.31 4.29
C ASN A 409 0.15 -42.08 5.00
N ARG A 410 -1.16 -41.85 4.72
CA ARG A 410 -2.22 -41.22 5.55
C ARG A 410 -1.99 -39.86 6.28
N ARG A 411 -3.06 -39.04 6.21
CA ARG A 411 -3.28 -37.66 6.73
C ARG A 411 -3.24 -37.46 8.26
N PRO A 412 -2.72 -36.31 8.74
CA PRO A 412 -3.24 -35.61 9.93
C PRO A 412 -3.29 -34.06 9.86
N LYS A 413 -3.87 -33.44 10.92
CA LYS A 413 -4.12 -32.00 11.22
C LYS A 413 -2.99 -31.35 12.04
N LEU A 414 -2.91 -30.01 12.11
CA LEU A 414 -2.05 -29.24 13.03
C LEU A 414 -2.71 -28.09 13.82
N GLU A 415 -2.13 -27.81 15.01
CA GLU A 415 -2.44 -26.78 16.01
C GLU A 415 -1.35 -25.69 16.06
N VAL A 416 -1.71 -24.46 16.50
CA VAL A 416 -0.92 -23.21 16.43
C VAL A 416 -0.57 -22.63 17.82
N VAL A 417 0.59 -21.95 17.91
CA VAL A 417 1.27 -21.46 19.13
C VAL A 417 0.93 -19.98 19.48
N GLY A 418 0.45 -19.14 18.55
CA GLY A 418 0.30 -17.69 18.75
C GLY A 418 -0.84 -17.24 19.68
N LYS A 419 -1.94 -17.98 19.76
CA LYS A 419 -3.17 -17.58 20.50
C LYS A 419 -3.11 -17.60 22.03
N LYS A 420 -2.01 -18.09 22.60
CA LYS A 420 -1.93 -18.21 24.05
C LYS A 420 -1.74 -16.86 24.75
N LEU A 421 -0.98 -15.94 24.17
CA LEU A 421 -0.43 -14.80 24.91
C LEU A 421 -1.44 -13.66 25.18
N ALA A 422 -2.26 -13.25 24.20
CA ALA A 422 -3.24 -12.17 24.38
C ALA A 422 -4.43 -12.58 25.28
N LYS A 423 -4.87 -13.84 25.17
CA LYS A 423 -5.96 -14.40 25.99
C LYS A 423 -5.51 -14.76 27.42
N GLU A 424 -4.21 -15.00 27.62
CA GLU A 424 -3.61 -15.17 28.93
C GLU A 424 -3.39 -13.84 29.67
N ALA A 425 -3.56 -12.67 29.06
CA ALA A 425 -3.31 -11.37 29.68
C ALA A 425 -4.55 -10.66 30.26
N GLU A 426 -5.77 -11.14 29.98
CA GLU A 426 -7.02 -10.47 30.39
C GLU A 426 -7.14 -10.37 31.93
N GLY A 427 -7.33 -9.16 32.46
CA GLY A 427 -7.39 -8.90 33.90
C GLY A 427 -6.02 -8.79 34.61
N LYS A 428 -4.95 -8.54 33.87
CA LYS A 428 -3.57 -8.39 34.39
C LYS A 428 -3.06 -6.96 34.32
N SER A 429 -1.99 -6.70 35.06
CA SER A 429 -1.25 -5.44 34.97
C SER A 429 0.26 -5.69 34.86
N TYR A 430 0.98 -4.73 34.26
CA TYR A 430 2.42 -4.73 34.17
C TYR A 430 3.01 -3.83 35.26
N ILE A 431 4.12 -4.24 35.88
CA ILE A 431 5.01 -3.32 36.59
C ILE A 431 6.19 -3.02 35.67
N ILE A 432 6.23 -1.81 35.14
CA ILE A 432 7.25 -1.34 34.22
C ILE A 432 8.19 -0.40 34.98
N SER A 433 9.49 -0.70 34.98
CA SER A 433 10.53 0.20 35.44
C SER A 433 10.88 1.17 34.32
N VAL A 434 10.76 2.46 34.57
CA VAL A 434 11.09 3.55 33.65
C VAL A 434 12.24 4.34 34.25
N SER A 435 13.37 4.41 33.54
CA SER A 435 14.64 4.94 34.07
C SER A 435 15.21 6.00 33.14
N LEU A 436 15.45 7.19 33.67
CA LEU A 436 16.07 8.31 32.94
C LEU A 436 17.60 8.35 33.09
N GLY A 437 18.14 7.61 34.07
CA GLY A 437 19.58 7.49 34.27
C GLY A 437 19.93 6.61 35.45
N ALA A 438 21.23 6.39 35.67
CA ALA A 438 21.69 5.61 36.81
C ALA A 438 21.27 6.27 38.14
N GLY A 439 20.29 5.67 38.82
CA GLY A 439 19.80 6.14 40.12
C GLY A 439 18.50 6.95 40.08
N CYS A 440 17.97 7.29 38.91
CA CYS A 440 16.68 7.95 38.74
C CYS A 440 15.70 7.07 37.94
N TYR A 441 14.71 6.51 38.63
CA TYR A 441 13.69 5.65 38.02
C TYR A 441 12.35 5.68 38.76
N ARG A 442 11.31 5.25 38.07
CA ARG A 442 9.95 5.01 38.57
C ARG A 442 9.53 3.58 38.21
N HIS A 443 8.82 2.91 39.09
CA HIS A 443 8.11 1.68 38.75
C HIS A 443 6.63 2.01 38.67
N ILE A 444 6.04 1.81 37.51
CA ILE A 444 4.64 2.14 37.23
C ILE A 444 3.88 0.83 37.06
N GLN A 445 2.82 0.65 37.83
CA GLN A 445 1.84 -0.41 37.61
C GLN A 445 0.76 0.11 36.66
N ILE A 446 0.49 -0.60 35.58
CA ILE A 446 -0.47 -0.19 34.53
C ILE A 446 -1.22 -1.39 33.96
N SER A 447 -2.49 -1.21 33.62
CA SER A 447 -3.33 -2.28 33.04
C SER A 447 -2.72 -2.81 31.74
N CYS A 448 -2.81 -4.12 31.48
CA CYS A 448 -2.44 -4.66 30.18
C CYS A 448 -3.32 -4.11 29.04
N ASN A 449 -4.54 -3.69 29.35
CA ASN A 449 -5.46 -3.11 28.38
C ASN A 449 -5.24 -1.61 28.19
N ALA A 450 -4.37 -0.96 28.97
CA ALA A 450 -4.06 0.45 28.77
C ALA A 450 -3.38 0.67 27.40
N LEU A 451 -3.61 1.83 26.80
CA LEU A 451 -2.93 2.26 25.59
C LEU A 451 -1.49 2.66 25.90
N LEU A 452 -0.64 2.67 24.88
CA LEU A 452 0.71 3.26 25.00
C LEU A 452 0.64 4.75 25.33
N LEU A 453 -0.41 5.46 24.92
CA LEU A 453 -0.68 6.83 25.32
C LEU A 453 -0.87 6.95 26.85
N ASP A 454 -1.62 6.03 27.46
CA ASP A 454 -1.81 6.01 28.92
C ASP A 454 -0.49 5.76 29.66
N LEU A 455 0.40 4.95 29.08
CA LEU A 455 1.75 4.74 29.61
C LEU A 455 2.60 6.01 29.47
N HIS A 456 2.50 6.74 28.35
CA HIS A 456 3.18 8.01 28.16
C HIS A 456 2.75 9.03 29.24
N SER A 457 1.45 9.25 29.43
CA SER A 457 0.95 10.20 30.44
C SER A 457 1.40 9.80 31.85
N ALA A 458 1.38 8.50 32.17
CA ALA A 458 1.87 8.01 33.45
C ALA A 458 3.38 8.22 33.67
N ILE A 459 4.19 8.23 32.61
CA ILE A 459 5.62 8.50 32.69
C ILE A 459 5.85 10.00 32.92
N ILE A 460 5.22 10.87 32.14
CA ILE A 460 5.36 12.32 32.24
C ILE A 460 4.96 12.81 33.65
N ASP A 461 3.79 12.37 34.14
CA ASP A 461 3.34 12.66 35.50
C ASP A 461 4.33 12.17 36.57
N ALA A 462 4.92 10.99 36.39
CA ALA A 462 5.81 10.40 37.39
C ALA A 462 7.19 11.09 37.48
N PHE A 463 7.58 11.83 36.44
CA PHE A 463 8.79 12.64 36.39
C PHE A 463 8.52 14.14 36.55
N GLU A 464 7.26 14.55 36.76
CA GLU A 464 6.85 15.96 36.93
C GLU A 464 7.27 16.84 35.74
N PHE A 465 7.21 16.26 34.53
CA PHE A 465 7.39 17.00 33.28
C PHE A 465 6.05 17.57 32.81
N ASP A 466 6.11 18.69 32.08
CA ASP A 466 5.00 19.21 31.30
C ASP A 466 4.86 18.42 29.99
N ASP A 467 3.62 18.12 29.59
CA ASP A 467 3.28 17.39 28.36
C ASP A 467 3.08 18.35 27.18
N ASP A 468 4.16 18.98 26.74
CA ASP A 468 4.16 20.04 25.71
C ASP A 468 4.91 19.66 24.43
N HIS A 469 5.45 18.43 24.36
CA HIS A 469 6.28 17.95 23.27
C HIS A 469 5.92 16.53 22.79
N ALA A 470 6.46 16.14 21.64
CA ALA A 470 6.18 14.85 21.01
C ALA A 470 6.88 13.66 21.69
N HIS A 471 6.29 12.46 21.56
CA HIS A 471 6.83 11.22 22.12
C HIS A 471 6.77 10.02 21.18
N ALA A 472 7.56 8.99 21.51
CA ALA A 472 7.55 7.69 20.84
C ALA A 472 7.99 6.53 21.75
N PHE A 473 7.52 5.32 21.46
CA PHE A 473 8.00 4.06 22.04
C PHE A 473 8.68 3.20 20.98
N PHE A 474 9.78 2.53 21.35
CA PHE A 474 10.52 1.59 20.48
C PHE A 474 10.69 0.26 21.20
N MET A 475 9.89 -0.74 20.81
CA MET A 475 9.75 -2.02 21.51
C MET A 475 10.93 -2.97 21.29
N ASP A 476 11.66 -2.78 20.19
CA ASP A 476 12.94 -3.43 19.89
C ASP A 476 14.12 -2.92 20.76
N ASN A 477 13.85 -1.97 21.65
CA ASN A 477 14.81 -1.33 22.55
C ASN A 477 15.89 -0.48 21.87
N LYS A 478 15.66 -0.01 20.64
CA LYS A 478 16.55 0.88 19.88
C LYS A 478 15.82 2.17 19.52
N ILE A 479 16.36 3.32 19.95
CA ILE A 479 15.76 4.63 19.64
C ILE A 479 15.95 4.94 18.16
N TRP A 480 14.92 5.52 17.53
CA TRP A 480 14.88 5.80 16.09
C TRP A 480 15.00 4.53 15.24
N SER A 481 14.50 3.42 15.78
CA SER A 481 14.30 2.22 14.96
C SER A 481 13.03 2.36 14.15
N ASP A 482 13.09 1.93 12.89
CA ASP A 482 11.93 1.84 12.01
C ASP A 482 11.10 0.55 12.27
N SER A 483 11.60 -0.33 13.16
CA SER A 483 10.97 -1.59 13.55
C SER A 483 10.26 -1.48 14.91
N ASP A 484 9.03 -1.99 15.00
CA ASP A 484 8.20 -2.07 16.23
C ASP A 484 8.19 -0.77 17.06
N CYS A 485 7.86 0.34 16.39
CA CYS A 485 7.87 1.70 16.92
C CYS A 485 6.49 2.37 16.88
N TYR A 486 6.22 3.25 17.86
CA TYR A 486 4.90 3.85 18.08
C TYR A 486 5.04 5.34 18.40
N TYR A 487 4.59 6.20 17.50
CA TYR A 487 4.72 7.67 17.62
C TYR A 487 3.43 8.32 18.16
N MET A 488 3.54 9.52 18.73
CA MET A 488 2.37 10.38 18.97
C MET A 488 1.68 10.71 17.64
N ARG A 489 0.35 10.79 17.63
CA ARG A 489 -0.43 10.92 16.40
C ARG A 489 -0.02 12.10 15.52
N GLU A 490 0.24 13.25 16.11
CA GLU A 490 0.57 14.48 15.38
C GLU A 490 2.05 14.51 14.90
N ALA A 491 2.89 13.63 15.44
CA ALA A 491 4.31 13.51 15.06
C ALA A 491 4.61 12.22 14.28
N ALA A 492 3.61 11.36 14.10
CA ALA A 492 3.72 10.12 13.33
C ALA A 492 3.65 10.43 11.83
N ASP A 493 4.50 9.75 11.06
CA ASP A 493 4.30 9.65 9.62
C ASP A 493 2.98 8.91 9.34
N PHE A 494 2.37 9.21 8.20
CA PHE A 494 1.07 8.68 7.87
C PHE A 494 1.13 7.15 7.70
N GLY A 495 0.40 6.40 8.52
CA GLY A 495 0.40 4.93 8.52
C GLY A 495 1.26 4.27 9.61
N SER A 496 2.03 5.05 10.37
CA SER A 496 2.78 4.51 11.52
C SER A 496 1.86 4.10 12.67
N TYR A 497 2.28 3.10 13.45
CA TYR A 497 1.57 2.74 14.67
C TYR A 497 1.54 3.94 15.64
N THR A 498 0.35 4.27 16.16
CA THR A 498 0.15 5.42 17.03
C THR A 498 -0.11 5.00 18.47
N THR A 499 0.46 5.75 19.41
CA THR A 499 0.38 5.41 20.85
C THR A 499 -1.04 5.40 21.40
N ASP A 500 -1.97 6.10 20.77
CA ASP A 500 -3.37 6.22 21.20
C ASP A 500 -4.32 5.19 20.56
N ARG A 501 -3.78 4.25 19.78
CA ARG A 501 -4.53 3.14 19.18
C ARG A 501 -4.03 1.75 19.59
N PHE A 502 -2.84 1.66 20.18
CA PHE A 502 -2.19 0.39 20.51
C PHE A 502 -2.15 0.11 22.02
N ARG A 503 -2.59 -1.07 22.44
CA ARG A 503 -2.62 -1.51 23.85
C ARG A 503 -1.33 -2.20 24.26
N LEU A 504 -0.97 -2.11 25.54
CA LEU A 504 0.20 -2.79 26.10
C LEU A 504 0.15 -4.33 25.95
N SER A 505 -1.04 -4.93 25.96
CA SER A 505 -1.26 -6.35 25.74
C SER A 505 -0.96 -6.81 24.31
N GLN A 506 -1.00 -5.88 23.34
CA GLN A 506 -0.68 -6.15 21.94
C GLN A 506 0.82 -6.07 21.66
N ALA A 507 1.59 -5.40 22.53
CA ALA A 507 3.04 -5.27 22.42
C ALA A 507 3.84 -6.49 22.93
N GLY A 508 3.17 -7.64 23.13
CA GLY A 508 3.83 -8.89 23.52
C GLY A 508 4.62 -8.85 24.83
N LEU A 509 4.29 -7.93 25.76
CA LEU A 509 5.13 -7.65 26.92
C LEU A 509 5.26 -8.82 27.91
N GLU A 510 6.48 -9.31 28.08
CA GLU A 510 6.86 -10.34 29.03
C GLU A 510 7.84 -9.83 30.09
N LYS A 511 7.88 -10.52 31.24
CA LYS A 511 8.82 -10.20 32.31
C LYS A 511 10.27 -10.25 31.79
N GLY A 512 10.97 -9.13 31.92
CA GLY A 512 12.37 -8.99 31.52
C GLY A 512 12.58 -8.25 30.21
N MET A 513 11.54 -8.11 29.39
CA MET A 513 11.57 -7.30 28.17
C MET A 513 11.96 -5.87 28.48
N LYS A 514 12.71 -5.28 27.55
CA LYS A 514 13.19 -3.91 27.60
C LYS A 514 12.74 -3.23 26.33
N PHE A 515 12.43 -1.95 26.45
CA PHE A 515 12.08 -1.11 25.32
C PHE A 515 12.48 0.34 25.65
N LYS A 516 12.42 1.22 24.65
CA LYS A 516 12.74 2.64 24.81
C LYS A 516 11.49 3.48 24.76
N TYR A 517 11.52 4.56 25.53
CA TYR A 517 10.55 5.64 25.46
C TYR A 517 11.34 6.93 25.25
N LEU A 518 10.93 7.71 24.26
CA LEU A 518 11.54 8.98 23.89
C LEU A 518 10.49 10.08 24.05
N PHE A 519 10.85 11.16 24.71
CA PHE A 519 10.03 12.35 24.89
C PHE A 519 10.84 13.59 24.49
N ASP A 520 10.20 14.54 23.83
CA ASP A 520 10.82 15.71 23.19
C ASP A 520 11.89 15.32 22.17
N PHE A 521 11.56 15.43 20.88
CA PHE A 521 12.50 15.07 19.80
C PHE A 521 13.64 16.09 19.63
N GLY A 522 13.54 17.28 20.24
CA GLY A 522 14.60 18.28 20.27
C GLY A 522 15.67 17.93 21.30
N ASP A 523 15.28 17.85 22.57
CA ASP A 523 16.22 17.59 23.68
C ASP A 523 16.45 16.10 23.95
N GLU A 524 15.66 15.23 23.32
CA GLU A 524 15.73 13.77 23.38
C GLU A 524 15.80 13.22 24.81
N TRP A 525 14.73 13.38 25.58
CA TRP A 525 14.60 12.69 26.88
C TRP A 525 14.43 11.19 26.66
N ARG A 526 15.54 10.45 26.82
CA ARG A 526 15.65 9.01 26.54
C ARG A 526 15.45 8.17 27.79
N PHE A 527 14.31 7.49 27.90
CA PHE A 527 14.00 6.59 28.99
C PHE A 527 14.28 5.12 28.61
N GLN A 528 14.87 4.38 29.54
CA GLN A 528 14.94 2.92 29.48
C GLN A 528 13.76 2.32 30.23
N CYS A 529 12.92 1.58 29.50
CA CYS A 529 11.81 0.83 30.06
C CYS A 529 12.18 -0.64 30.23
N LYS A 530 11.69 -1.28 31.30
CA LYS A 530 11.84 -2.71 31.54
C LYS A 530 10.63 -3.28 32.27
N VAL A 531 10.01 -4.32 31.71
CA VAL A 531 8.93 -5.06 32.37
C VAL A 531 9.52 -5.86 33.53
N LEU A 532 9.22 -5.49 34.76
CA LEU A 532 9.72 -6.17 35.96
C LEU A 532 8.86 -7.36 36.35
N GLN A 533 7.55 -7.24 36.13
CA GLN A 533 6.58 -8.22 36.56
C GLN A 533 5.29 -8.08 35.74
N VAL A 534 4.67 -9.22 35.45
CA VAL A 534 3.26 -9.32 35.04
C VAL A 534 2.48 -9.77 36.29
N LYS A 535 1.44 -9.03 36.65
CA LYS A 535 0.59 -9.30 37.81
C LYS A 535 -0.74 -9.89 37.35
N GLU A 536 -1.22 -10.89 38.07
CA GLU A 536 -2.53 -11.53 37.84
C GLU A 536 -3.72 -10.68 38.36
N GLU A 537 -3.50 -9.40 38.63
CA GLU A 537 -4.49 -8.42 39.08
C GLU A 537 -4.41 -7.20 38.16
N ASP A 538 -5.56 -6.69 37.75
CA ASP A 538 -5.68 -5.47 36.93
C ASP A 538 -5.55 -4.21 37.79
N THR A 539 -5.39 -3.06 37.16
CA THR A 539 -5.45 -1.74 37.81
C THR A 539 -6.28 -0.78 36.97
N GLU A 540 -7.21 -0.04 37.59
CA GLU A 540 -8.09 0.89 36.87
C GLU A 540 -7.33 2.13 36.38
N VAL A 541 -6.31 2.57 37.12
CA VAL A 541 -5.46 3.71 36.77
C VAL A 541 -3.98 3.36 36.92
N PRO A 542 -3.07 4.00 36.17
CA PRO A 542 -1.63 3.86 36.40
C PRO A 542 -1.23 4.33 37.80
N VAL A 543 -0.37 3.57 38.49
CA VAL A 543 0.11 3.90 39.84
C VAL A 543 1.62 3.76 39.94
N VAL A 544 2.30 4.79 40.43
CA VAL A 544 3.73 4.73 40.77
C VAL A 544 3.90 3.90 42.05
N VAL A 545 4.31 2.65 41.92
CA VAL A 545 4.51 1.72 43.06
C VAL A 545 5.88 1.86 43.70
N LYS A 546 6.83 2.51 43.02
CA LYS A 546 8.15 2.85 43.56
C LYS A 546 8.75 4.06 42.85
N SER A 547 9.39 4.94 43.61
CA SER A 547 10.19 6.04 43.10
C SER A 547 11.59 6.01 43.71
N LYS A 548 12.62 6.33 42.91
CA LYS A 548 14.00 6.51 43.37
C LYS A 548 14.68 7.60 42.55
N GLY A 549 15.40 8.49 43.23
CA GLY A 549 16.10 9.62 42.62
C GLY A 549 15.15 10.78 42.34
N GLU A 550 15.64 12.00 42.55
CA GLU A 550 14.94 13.22 42.15
C GLU A 550 14.87 13.27 40.62
N ALA A 551 13.71 13.66 40.10
CA ALA A 551 13.58 13.91 38.66
C ALA A 551 14.41 15.16 38.31
N PRO A 552 15.13 15.19 37.19
CA PRO A 552 15.78 16.41 36.73
C PRO A 552 14.72 17.47 36.41
N GLU A 553 15.10 18.73 36.46
CA GLU A 553 14.29 19.81 35.88
C GLU A 553 14.21 19.62 34.36
N GLN A 554 13.01 19.78 33.79
CA GLN A 554 12.77 19.52 32.37
C GLN A 554 13.50 20.53 31.47
N TYR A 555 13.46 21.82 31.80
CA TYR A 555 14.24 22.84 31.09
C TYR A 555 14.79 23.86 32.11
N PRO A 556 16.11 23.89 32.36
CA PRO A 556 16.71 24.93 33.20
C PRO A 556 16.56 26.31 32.54
N ASP A 557 16.17 27.35 33.29
CA ASP A 557 16.08 28.72 32.77
C ASP A 557 17.44 29.19 32.21
N TRP A 558 17.45 29.64 30.95
CA TRP A 558 18.65 30.05 30.21
C TRP A 558 19.24 31.42 30.65
N ASP A 559 18.83 31.97 31.79
CA ASP A 559 19.22 33.31 32.26
C ASP A 559 20.52 33.37 33.09
N ASP A 560 21.22 32.24 33.31
CA ASP A 560 22.44 32.17 34.16
C ASP A 560 23.79 32.06 33.40
N TRP A 561 23.84 32.39 32.10
CA TRP A 561 25.09 32.35 31.30
C TRP A 561 25.70 33.73 30.94
N GLU A 562 25.23 34.84 31.52
CA GLU A 562 26.00 36.11 31.56
C GLU A 562 26.65 36.29 32.95
N ASP A 563 27.69 35.49 33.26
CA ASP A 563 28.84 35.87 34.10
C ASP A 563 29.76 34.65 34.34
N GLU A 564 30.71 34.39 33.42
CA GLU A 564 32.10 33.99 33.74
C GLU A 564 33.07 34.13 32.55
#